data_AF-A0A7U6KMG5-F1
#
_entry.id   AF-A0A7U6KMG5-F1
#
_cell.length_a   1.000
_cell.length_b   1.000
_cell.length_c   1.000
_cell.angle_alpha   90.00
_cell.angle_beta   90.00
_cell.angle_gamma   90.00
#
_symmetry.space_group_name_H-M   'P 1'
#
loop_
_entity.id
_entity.type
_entity.pdbx_description
1 polymer ?
#
loop_
_entity_poly.entity_id
_entity_poly.type
_entity_poly.pdbx_seq_one_letter_code
_entity_poly.pdbx_strand_id
1 'polypeptide(L)'
;MTNINNLTDIIDLEQVQTAYINGRYLAVDDTLATFEDINPATGEVLATIQQTTNEQIDDAVKAAHKGQKIWAAMTTVERGRILSKAVEILRARNDVLALLETKDTGKALSETKYVDIVTGADVVEYYAGLAPMIEGRQIPLRDTSFVYTRREPLGVVAGIGAWNYPIQIAMWKAAPALAAGNAMIFKPSEVTPLTALKLAEILTEAGLPDGVFNVVQGNYEVGQALTNHPDIAKVSFTGGVPTGKKVMSSAASSSLKDVTLELGGKSPLIIFDDADIDTAADIAMMANFYSTGQVCTNGTRVFVPKALQAKFEQAILTRVNRIKLGDPMDENINMGPLVSFPHMERVLGYIEQGKRVARVC
;
A
#
# COMPACT_ATOMS: atom_id res chain seq x y z
N MET A 1 -28.58 -12.48 5.76
CA MET A 1 -27.23 -12.15 6.23
C MET A 1 -26.31 -13.17 5.57
N THR A 2 -25.66 -12.78 4.48
CA THR A 2 -24.69 -13.62 3.76
C THR A 2 -23.57 -13.97 4.73
N ASN A 3 -23.07 -15.20 4.68
CA ASN A 3 -22.04 -15.70 5.58
C ASN A 3 -20.71 -15.01 5.23
N ILE A 4 -20.46 -13.81 5.78
CA ILE A 4 -19.33 -12.92 5.48
C ILE A 4 -17.97 -13.56 5.79
N ASN A 5 -17.93 -14.74 6.41
CA ASN A 5 -16.71 -15.42 6.86
C ASN A 5 -16.02 -16.29 5.82
N ASN A 6 -16.50 -16.36 4.58
CA ASN A 6 -15.94 -17.30 3.61
C ASN A 6 -15.02 -16.63 2.58
N LEU A 7 -13.71 -16.63 2.85
CA LEU A 7 -12.71 -16.15 1.90
C LEU A 7 -12.74 -16.90 0.57
N THR A 8 -13.24 -18.13 0.53
CA THR A 8 -13.32 -18.92 -0.71
C THR A 8 -14.16 -18.24 -1.79
N ASP A 9 -15.04 -17.30 -1.42
CA ASP A 9 -15.86 -16.56 -2.37
C ASP A 9 -15.04 -15.51 -3.15
N ILE A 10 -13.85 -15.15 -2.66
CA ILE A 10 -12.97 -14.18 -3.32
C ILE A 10 -11.58 -14.72 -3.62
N ILE A 11 -11.08 -15.74 -2.91
CA ILE A 11 -9.75 -16.32 -3.13
C ILE A 11 -9.71 -17.76 -2.66
N ASP A 12 -9.22 -18.65 -3.51
CA ASP A 12 -8.89 -20.02 -3.14
C ASP A 12 -7.44 -20.06 -2.66
N LEU A 13 -7.23 -20.06 -1.34
CA LEU A 13 -5.90 -20.06 -0.72
C LEU A 13 -5.19 -21.42 -0.81
N GLU A 14 -5.88 -22.49 -1.17
CA GLU A 14 -5.27 -23.81 -1.41
C GLU A 14 -4.55 -23.87 -2.76
N GLN A 15 -4.94 -23.00 -3.71
CA GLN A 15 -4.27 -22.88 -5.00
C GLN A 15 -3.04 -21.97 -4.92
N VAL A 16 -2.05 -22.26 -5.77
CA VAL A 16 -0.90 -21.38 -5.94
C VAL A 16 -1.36 -20.06 -6.56
N GLN A 17 -1.10 -18.95 -5.88
CA GLN A 17 -1.42 -17.62 -6.37
C GLN A 17 -0.34 -17.17 -7.35
N THR A 18 -0.75 -16.67 -8.51
CA THR A 18 0.15 -16.21 -9.58
C THR A 18 -0.01 -14.70 -9.82
N ALA A 19 0.88 -14.15 -10.66
CA ALA A 19 0.75 -12.78 -11.14
C ALA A 19 -0.59 -12.58 -11.90
N TYR A 20 -1.15 -11.37 -11.79
CA TYR A 20 -2.31 -10.94 -12.56
C TYR A 20 -1.85 -10.01 -13.68
N ILE A 21 -1.80 -10.53 -14.91
CA ILE A 21 -1.25 -9.82 -16.07
C ILE A 21 -2.26 -9.86 -17.21
N ASN A 22 -2.49 -8.72 -17.85
CA ASN A 22 -3.36 -8.61 -19.01
C ASN A 22 -4.79 -9.16 -18.77
N GLY A 23 -5.39 -8.72 -17.66
CA GLY A 23 -6.78 -9.02 -17.29
C GLY A 23 -7.01 -10.43 -16.72
N ARG A 24 -5.97 -11.18 -16.39
CA ARG A 24 -6.10 -12.56 -15.89
C ARG A 24 -4.94 -12.99 -15.00
N TYR A 25 -5.18 -14.00 -14.18
CA TYR A 25 -4.12 -14.77 -13.54
C TYR A 25 -3.31 -15.56 -14.57
N LEU A 26 -2.00 -15.63 -14.38
CA LEU A 26 -1.16 -16.56 -15.14
C LEU A 26 -1.44 -18.01 -14.73
N ALA A 27 -1.18 -18.95 -15.64
CA ALA A 27 -1.19 -20.36 -15.30
C ALA A 27 -0.09 -20.67 -14.27
N VAL A 28 -0.37 -21.61 -13.38
CA VAL A 28 0.64 -22.20 -12.50
C VAL A 28 1.66 -22.95 -13.36
N ASP A 29 2.94 -22.75 -13.05
CA ASP A 29 4.06 -23.44 -13.67
C ASP A 29 4.91 -24.05 -12.55
N ASP A 30 4.80 -25.37 -12.39
CA ASP A 30 5.47 -26.14 -11.33
C ASP A 30 7.01 -26.12 -11.44
N THR A 31 7.57 -25.55 -12.52
CA THR A 31 9.01 -25.37 -12.67
C THR A 31 9.53 -24.06 -12.08
N LEU A 32 8.63 -23.11 -11.79
CA LEU A 32 8.98 -21.80 -11.25
C LEU A 32 9.10 -21.82 -9.73
N ALA A 33 9.96 -20.94 -9.21
CA ALA A 33 10.12 -20.78 -7.77
C ALA A 33 8.83 -20.25 -7.13
N THR A 34 8.49 -20.79 -5.95
CA THR A 34 7.41 -20.30 -5.11
C THR A 34 7.95 -19.83 -3.76
N PHE A 35 7.16 -19.04 -3.06
CA PHE A 35 7.39 -18.67 -1.66
C PHE A 35 6.09 -18.73 -0.88
N GLU A 36 6.20 -18.93 0.43
CA GLU A 36 5.07 -19.00 1.33
C GLU A 36 4.74 -17.62 1.87
N ASP A 37 3.47 -17.26 1.79
CA ASP A 37 2.87 -16.19 2.56
C ASP A 37 2.41 -16.76 3.91
N ILE A 38 2.76 -16.09 5.01
CA ILE A 38 2.61 -16.62 6.37
C ILE A 38 1.65 -15.74 7.14
N ASN A 39 0.59 -16.34 7.70
CA ASN A 39 -0.31 -15.63 8.59
C ASN A 39 0.44 -15.26 9.88
N PRO A 40 0.66 -13.97 10.18
CA PRO A 40 1.48 -13.57 11.32
C PRO A 40 0.84 -13.83 12.68
N ALA A 41 -0.48 -14.08 12.73
CA ALA A 41 -1.18 -14.39 13.98
C ALA A 41 -1.00 -15.85 14.40
N THR A 42 -0.89 -16.77 13.45
CA THR A 42 -0.79 -18.21 13.71
C THR A 42 0.59 -18.79 13.42
N GLY A 43 1.36 -18.14 12.55
CA GLY A 43 2.63 -18.66 12.02
C GLY A 43 2.45 -19.76 10.96
N GLU A 44 1.21 -20.04 10.55
CA GLU A 44 0.89 -21.03 9.52
C GLU A 44 0.98 -20.43 8.13
N VAL A 45 1.22 -21.28 7.12
CA VAL A 45 1.18 -20.88 5.72
C VAL A 45 -0.24 -20.46 5.35
N LEU A 46 -0.40 -19.21 4.91
CA LEU A 46 -1.65 -18.65 4.45
C LEU A 46 -1.90 -18.99 2.98
N ALA A 47 -0.88 -18.85 2.13
CA ALA A 47 -0.94 -19.15 0.71
C ALA A 47 0.46 -19.45 0.14
N THR A 48 0.50 -20.16 -0.99
CA THR A 48 1.71 -20.34 -1.79
C THR A 48 1.69 -19.38 -2.98
N ILE A 49 2.75 -18.61 -3.18
CA ILE A 49 2.84 -17.60 -4.25
C ILE A 49 3.92 -17.98 -5.24
N GLN A 50 3.60 -17.95 -6.54
CA GLN A 50 4.57 -18.14 -7.61
C GLN A 50 5.35 -16.85 -7.88
N GLN A 51 6.68 -16.93 -7.88
CA GLN A 51 7.54 -15.81 -8.20
C GLN A 51 7.46 -15.48 -9.69
N THR A 52 7.25 -14.20 -10.00
CA THR A 52 7.20 -13.71 -11.38
C THR A 52 8.60 -13.70 -11.98
N THR A 53 8.74 -14.24 -13.20
CA THR A 53 10.02 -14.26 -13.93
C THR A 53 10.28 -12.95 -14.67
N ASN A 54 11.51 -12.73 -15.14
CA ASN A 54 11.82 -11.56 -15.97
C ASN A 54 11.02 -11.55 -17.29
N GLU A 55 10.81 -12.72 -17.90
CA GLU A 55 10.02 -12.85 -19.13
C GLU A 55 8.55 -12.46 -18.89
N GLN A 56 7.99 -12.86 -17.74
CA GLN A 56 6.64 -12.47 -17.34
C GLN A 56 6.54 -10.97 -17.02
N ILE A 57 7.60 -10.35 -16.49
CA ILE A 57 7.68 -8.89 -16.32
C ILE A 57 7.69 -8.20 -17.69
N ASP A 58 8.47 -8.69 -18.65
CA ASP A 58 8.48 -8.15 -20.02
C ASP A 58 7.10 -8.26 -20.67
N ASP A 59 6.38 -9.37 -20.43
CA ASP A 59 5.02 -9.55 -20.91
C ASP A 59 4.02 -8.62 -20.22
N ALA A 60 4.17 -8.36 -18.93
CA ALA A 60 3.40 -7.36 -18.21
C ALA A 60 3.64 -5.96 -18.79
N VAL A 61 4.88 -5.61 -19.14
CA VAL A 61 5.22 -4.33 -19.77
C VAL A 61 4.63 -4.23 -21.18
N LYS A 62 4.71 -5.28 -22.00
CA LYS A 62 4.08 -5.30 -23.33
C LYS A 62 2.56 -5.17 -23.24
N ALA A 63 1.93 -5.86 -22.28
CA ALA A 63 0.51 -5.74 -22.02
C ALA A 63 0.13 -4.32 -21.56
N ALA A 64 0.91 -3.75 -20.64
CA ALA A 64 0.73 -2.39 -20.17
C ALA A 64 0.82 -1.36 -21.29
N HIS A 65 1.77 -1.48 -22.22
CA HIS A 65 1.84 -0.58 -23.39
C HIS A 65 0.61 -0.67 -24.29
N LYS A 66 0.04 -1.87 -24.47
CA LYS A 66 -1.17 -2.06 -25.28
C LYS A 66 -2.41 -1.50 -24.57
N GLY A 67 -2.61 -1.86 -23.31
CA GLY A 67 -3.71 -1.39 -22.49
C GLY A 67 -3.68 0.13 -22.30
N GLN A 68 -2.49 0.70 -22.05
CA GLN A 68 -2.32 2.13 -21.84
C GLN A 68 -2.74 2.96 -23.06
N LYS A 69 -2.48 2.49 -24.28
CA LYS A 69 -2.92 3.19 -25.49
C LYS A 69 -4.45 3.28 -25.58
N ILE A 70 -5.14 2.21 -25.21
CA ILE A 70 -6.60 2.18 -25.15
C ILE A 70 -7.08 3.13 -24.04
N TRP A 71 -6.48 3.03 -22.85
CA TRP A 71 -6.86 3.80 -21.67
C TRP A 71 -6.66 5.31 -21.85
N ALA A 72 -5.53 5.73 -22.43
CA ALA A 72 -5.23 7.13 -22.68
C ALA A 72 -6.08 7.73 -23.82
N ALA A 73 -6.61 6.91 -24.72
CA ALA A 73 -7.53 7.34 -25.78
C ALA A 73 -8.96 7.57 -25.26
N MET A 74 -9.34 6.97 -24.12
CA MET A 74 -10.61 7.25 -23.46
C MET A 74 -10.65 8.69 -22.93
N THR A 75 -11.83 9.30 -22.95
CA THR A 75 -12.05 10.60 -22.33
C THR A 75 -11.81 10.52 -20.82
N THR A 76 -11.42 11.63 -20.21
CA THR A 76 -11.21 11.72 -18.75
C THR A 76 -12.45 11.33 -17.96
N VAL A 77 -13.65 11.61 -18.49
CA VAL A 77 -14.94 11.24 -17.87
C VAL A 77 -15.18 9.73 -17.93
N GLU A 78 -14.87 9.07 -19.05
CA GLU A 78 -14.99 7.61 -19.15
C GLU A 78 -14.04 6.91 -18.17
N ARG A 79 -12.79 7.42 -18.04
CA ARG A 79 -11.85 6.92 -17.04
C ARG A 79 -12.38 7.09 -15.63
N GLY A 80 -12.89 8.29 -15.32
CA GLY A 80 -13.52 8.58 -14.02
C GLY A 80 -14.66 7.62 -13.69
N ARG A 81 -15.55 7.32 -14.65
CA ARG A 81 -16.67 6.38 -14.45
C ARG A 81 -16.20 4.97 -14.10
N ILE A 82 -15.17 4.46 -14.76
CA ILE A 82 -14.61 3.13 -14.46
C ILE A 82 -14.00 3.10 -13.06
N LEU A 83 -13.25 4.14 -12.68
CA LEU A 83 -12.71 4.24 -11.32
C LEU A 83 -13.82 4.37 -10.26
N SER A 84 -14.87 5.14 -10.53
CA SER A 84 -16.06 5.20 -9.66
C SER A 84 -16.76 3.84 -9.55
N LYS A 85 -16.81 3.06 -10.63
CA LYS A 85 -17.36 1.71 -10.58
C LYS A 85 -16.52 0.77 -9.71
N ALA A 86 -15.19 0.90 -9.78
CA ALA A 86 -14.29 0.16 -8.89
C ALA A 86 -14.53 0.52 -7.41
N VAL A 87 -14.80 1.80 -7.10
CA VAL A 87 -15.16 2.25 -5.74
C VAL A 87 -16.43 1.56 -5.24
N GLU A 88 -17.47 1.46 -6.07
CA GLU A 88 -18.70 0.75 -5.72
C GLU A 88 -18.42 -0.71 -5.34
N ILE A 89 -17.59 -1.39 -6.14
CA ILE A 89 -17.24 -2.81 -5.91
C ILE A 89 -16.37 -2.97 -4.65
N LEU A 90 -15.38 -2.09 -4.45
CA LEU A 90 -14.53 -2.07 -3.24
C LEU A 90 -15.38 -1.93 -1.98
N ARG A 91 -16.33 -0.98 -1.97
CA ARG A 91 -17.24 -0.76 -0.85
C ARG A 91 -18.20 -1.93 -0.64
N ALA A 92 -18.71 -2.53 -1.72
CA ALA A 92 -19.57 -3.71 -1.64
C ALA A 92 -18.84 -4.95 -1.11
N ARG A 93 -17.53 -5.07 -1.36
CA ARG A 93 -16.68 -6.18 -0.90
C ARG A 93 -15.84 -5.83 0.33
N ASN A 94 -16.15 -4.73 1.02
CA ASN A 94 -15.35 -4.21 2.12
C ASN A 94 -15.00 -5.28 3.17
N ASP A 95 -16.03 -5.98 3.66
CA ASP A 95 -15.86 -6.91 4.77
C ASP A 95 -14.99 -8.11 4.39
N VAL A 96 -15.15 -8.67 3.19
CA VAL A 96 -14.36 -9.83 2.75
C VAL A 96 -12.92 -9.44 2.38
N LEU A 97 -12.71 -8.24 1.84
CA LEU A 97 -11.36 -7.69 1.64
C LEU A 97 -10.64 -7.42 2.96
N ALA A 98 -11.37 -6.90 3.96
CA ALA A 98 -10.84 -6.66 5.29
C ALA A 98 -10.41 -7.95 5.99
N LEU A 99 -11.18 -9.04 5.84
CA LEU A 99 -10.79 -10.36 6.34
C LEU A 99 -9.48 -10.84 5.69
N LEU A 100 -9.34 -10.70 4.38
CA LEU A 100 -8.11 -11.08 3.68
C LEU A 100 -6.92 -10.23 4.15
N GLU A 101 -7.09 -8.90 4.20
CA GLU A 101 -6.05 -7.96 4.67
C GLU A 101 -5.64 -8.29 6.12
N THR A 102 -6.59 -8.64 7.00
CA THR A 102 -6.30 -9.05 8.39
C THR A 102 -5.52 -10.35 8.47
N LYS A 103 -5.85 -11.38 7.67
CA LYS A 103 -5.07 -12.62 7.64
C LYS A 103 -3.65 -12.41 7.14
N ASP A 104 -3.51 -11.58 6.10
CA ASP A 104 -2.25 -11.33 5.40
C ASP A 104 -1.32 -10.42 6.25
N THR A 105 -1.87 -9.40 6.91
CA THR A 105 -1.08 -8.40 7.67
C THR A 105 -0.98 -8.67 9.17
N GLY A 106 -1.93 -9.42 9.74
CA GLY A 106 -2.13 -9.53 11.19
C GLY A 106 -2.80 -8.33 11.85
N LYS A 107 -3.18 -7.30 11.11
CA LYS A 107 -3.89 -6.14 11.68
C LYS A 107 -5.26 -6.52 12.20
N ALA A 108 -5.69 -5.91 13.31
CA ALA A 108 -7.01 -6.17 13.87
C ALA A 108 -8.10 -5.93 12.81
N LEU A 109 -9.12 -6.80 12.76
CA LEU A 109 -10.23 -6.73 11.81
C LEU A 109 -10.98 -5.40 11.91
N SER A 110 -11.08 -4.85 13.13
CA SER A 110 -11.64 -3.52 13.36
C SER A 110 -10.88 -2.42 12.61
N GLU A 111 -9.57 -2.55 12.44
CA GLU A 111 -8.77 -1.60 11.67
C GLU A 111 -8.97 -1.78 10.16
N THR A 112 -8.81 -3.00 9.65
CA THR A 112 -8.89 -3.25 8.20
C THR A 112 -10.29 -2.97 7.66
N LYS A 113 -11.34 -3.32 8.42
CA LYS A 113 -12.75 -3.14 8.05
C LYS A 113 -13.21 -1.70 8.02
N TYR A 114 -12.77 -0.88 8.97
CA TYR A 114 -13.27 0.49 9.13
C TYR A 114 -12.29 1.56 8.63
N VAL A 115 -11.03 1.19 8.37
CA VAL A 115 -10.01 2.14 7.92
C VAL A 115 -9.38 1.72 6.60
N ASP A 116 -8.61 0.62 6.54
CA ASP A 116 -7.72 0.34 5.40
C ASP A 116 -8.47 0.23 4.07
N ILE A 117 -9.52 -0.59 4.00
CA ILE A 117 -10.32 -0.76 2.78
C ILE A 117 -11.11 0.52 2.45
N VAL A 118 -11.77 1.09 3.47
CA VAL A 118 -12.64 2.27 3.33
C VAL A 118 -11.87 3.47 2.78
N THR A 119 -10.79 3.85 3.45
CA THR A 119 -9.99 5.02 3.08
C THR A 119 -9.19 4.79 1.80
N GLY A 120 -8.84 3.55 1.49
CA GLY A 120 -8.29 3.20 0.19
C GLY A 120 -9.30 3.42 -0.94
N ALA A 121 -10.56 3.01 -0.75
CA ALA A 121 -11.63 3.29 -1.70
C ALA A 121 -11.89 4.79 -1.86
N ASP A 122 -11.82 5.57 -0.76
CA ASP A 122 -11.96 7.02 -0.80
C ASP A 122 -10.85 7.69 -1.64
N VAL A 123 -9.64 7.13 -1.65
CA VAL A 123 -8.56 7.62 -2.52
C VAL A 123 -8.89 7.37 -4.00
N VAL A 124 -9.42 6.19 -4.33
CA VAL A 124 -9.87 5.89 -5.70
C VAL A 124 -11.00 6.83 -6.11
N GLU A 125 -11.97 7.08 -5.22
CA GLU A 125 -13.09 8.00 -5.44
C GLU A 125 -12.60 9.44 -5.68
N TYR A 126 -11.67 9.91 -4.84
CA TYR A 126 -11.06 11.22 -4.99
C TYR A 126 -10.39 11.39 -6.36
N TYR A 127 -9.57 10.44 -6.77
CA TYR A 127 -8.88 10.52 -8.08
C TYR A 127 -9.81 10.25 -9.27
N ALA A 128 -10.89 9.49 -9.10
CA ALA A 128 -11.95 9.37 -10.10
C ALA A 128 -12.60 10.73 -10.38
N GLY A 129 -12.90 11.49 -9.32
CA GLY A 129 -13.43 12.86 -9.42
C GLY A 129 -12.43 13.87 -9.98
N LEU A 130 -11.12 13.66 -9.76
CA LEU A 130 -10.07 14.53 -10.30
C LEU A 130 -9.67 14.21 -11.74
N ALA A 131 -9.97 13.03 -12.29
CA ALA A 131 -9.62 12.66 -13.65
C ALA A 131 -10.00 13.72 -14.71
N PRO A 132 -11.22 14.32 -14.72
CA PRO A 132 -11.57 15.39 -15.65
C PRO A 132 -10.94 16.76 -15.33
N MET A 133 -10.36 16.93 -14.14
CA MET A 133 -9.76 18.20 -13.67
C MET A 133 -8.26 18.31 -13.99
N ILE A 134 -7.69 17.36 -14.72
CA ILE A 134 -6.28 17.39 -15.14
C ILE A 134 -6.13 18.36 -16.31
N GLU A 135 -5.96 19.64 -15.97
CA GLU A 135 -5.91 20.73 -16.95
C GLU A 135 -4.48 21.22 -17.24
N GLY A 136 -4.35 21.77 -18.46
CA GLY A 136 -3.20 22.57 -18.88
C GLY A 136 -3.29 24.02 -18.42
N ARG A 137 -2.40 24.87 -18.93
CA ARG A 137 -2.48 26.33 -18.74
C ARG A 137 -2.30 27.04 -20.08
N GLN A 138 -3.10 28.06 -20.35
CA GLN A 138 -2.83 29.03 -21.41
C GLN A 138 -1.96 30.15 -20.84
N ILE A 139 -0.91 30.56 -21.57
CA ILE A 139 0.11 31.49 -21.09
C ILE A 139 0.18 32.69 -22.05
N PRO A 140 -0.18 33.91 -21.60
CA PRO A 140 -0.09 35.11 -22.43
C PRO A 140 1.37 35.61 -22.47
N LEU A 141 2.19 35.05 -23.36
CA LEU A 141 3.60 35.44 -23.47
C LEU A 141 3.79 36.75 -24.26
N ARG A 142 3.18 36.86 -25.44
CA ARG A 142 3.15 38.06 -26.30
C ARG A 142 2.09 37.87 -27.39
N ASP A 143 1.60 38.97 -27.95
CA ASP A 143 0.46 38.97 -28.91
C ASP A 143 0.69 38.11 -30.16
N THR A 144 1.95 37.88 -30.54
CA THR A 144 2.31 37.06 -31.71
C THR A 144 2.49 35.57 -31.39
N SER A 145 2.09 35.09 -30.21
CA SER A 145 2.35 33.72 -29.79
C SER A 145 1.20 33.14 -28.96
N PHE A 146 0.68 31.99 -29.38
CA PHE A 146 -0.27 31.20 -28.61
C PHE A 146 0.48 30.09 -27.86
N VAL A 147 0.61 30.25 -26.55
CA VAL A 147 1.36 29.30 -25.69
C VAL A 147 0.40 28.62 -24.74
N TYR A 148 0.52 27.29 -24.65
CA TYR A 148 -0.20 26.50 -23.67
C TYR A 148 0.63 25.30 -23.20
N THR A 149 0.29 24.76 -22.05
CA THR A 149 0.86 23.52 -21.51
C THR A 149 -0.21 22.44 -21.45
N ARG A 150 0.23 21.17 -21.45
CA ARG A 150 -0.63 20.00 -21.22
C ARG A 150 0.02 19.13 -20.15
N ARG A 151 -0.82 18.35 -19.46
CA ARG A 151 -0.38 17.26 -18.58
C ARG A 151 -0.70 15.96 -19.30
N GLU A 152 0.31 15.32 -19.87
CA GLU A 152 0.17 14.06 -20.60
C GLU A 152 0.60 12.89 -19.70
N PRO A 153 -0.03 11.70 -19.82
CA PRO A 153 0.42 10.51 -19.11
C PRO A 153 1.85 10.16 -19.51
N LEU A 154 2.61 9.63 -18.56
CA LEU A 154 3.97 9.15 -18.77
C LEU A 154 4.02 7.82 -19.56
N GLY A 155 2.91 7.07 -19.55
CA GLY A 155 2.82 5.77 -20.20
C GLY A 155 2.75 4.64 -19.17
N VAL A 156 3.72 3.71 -19.21
CA VAL A 156 3.81 2.59 -18.26
C VAL A 156 4.60 3.02 -17.03
N VAL A 157 4.01 2.86 -15.85
CA VAL A 157 4.64 3.18 -14.56
C VAL A 157 4.67 1.95 -13.66
N ALA A 158 5.66 1.87 -12.77
CA ALA A 158 5.76 0.81 -11.78
C ALA A 158 5.47 1.33 -10.36
N GLY A 159 4.68 0.56 -9.60
CA GLY A 159 4.46 0.76 -8.18
C GLY A 159 5.08 -0.38 -7.38
N ILE A 160 5.84 -0.07 -6.33
CA ILE A 160 6.39 -1.06 -5.41
C ILE A 160 5.88 -0.73 -4.00
N GLY A 161 5.07 -1.62 -3.43
CA GLY A 161 4.38 -1.44 -2.17
C GLY A 161 5.16 -1.95 -0.95
N ALA A 162 4.85 -1.39 0.21
CA ALA A 162 5.25 -1.93 1.51
C ALA A 162 4.14 -2.84 2.07
N TRP A 163 4.44 -3.57 3.13
CA TRP A 163 3.55 -4.58 3.73
C TRP A 163 2.59 -4.05 4.80
N ASN A 164 2.77 -2.82 5.27
CA ASN A 164 2.05 -2.35 6.46
C ASN A 164 0.63 -1.86 6.17
N TYR A 165 0.36 -1.43 4.93
CA TYR A 165 -0.99 -1.11 4.43
C TYR A 165 -1.12 -1.59 2.97
N PRO A 166 -1.08 -2.91 2.71
CA PRO A 166 -0.90 -3.48 1.37
C PRO A 166 -1.86 -2.94 0.31
N ILE A 167 -3.17 -3.09 0.53
CA ILE A 167 -4.17 -2.69 -0.47
C ILE A 167 -4.29 -1.17 -0.55
N GLN A 168 -4.13 -0.49 0.57
CA GLN A 168 -4.21 0.96 0.64
C GLN A 168 -3.07 1.61 -0.16
N ILE A 169 -1.83 1.10 0.00
CA ILE A 169 -0.66 1.56 -0.78
C ILE A 169 -0.84 1.25 -2.26
N ALA A 170 -1.41 0.08 -2.60
CA ALA A 170 -1.75 -0.23 -3.99
C ALA A 170 -2.69 0.83 -4.58
N MET A 171 -3.75 1.21 -3.86
CA MET A 171 -4.68 2.25 -4.28
C MET A 171 -4.07 3.65 -4.30
N TRP A 172 -3.23 4.01 -3.32
CA TRP A 172 -2.49 5.28 -3.30
C TRP A 172 -1.60 5.49 -4.52
N LYS A 173 -1.08 4.41 -5.08
CA LYS A 173 -0.25 4.45 -6.30
C LYS A 173 -1.10 4.35 -7.56
N ALA A 174 -2.02 3.39 -7.61
CA ALA A 174 -2.81 3.09 -8.80
C ALA A 174 -3.76 4.24 -9.13
N ALA A 175 -4.53 4.74 -8.15
CA ALA A 175 -5.57 5.74 -8.37
C ALA A 175 -5.06 7.01 -9.10
N PRO A 176 -4.00 7.71 -8.63
CA PRO A 176 -3.48 8.87 -9.37
C PRO A 176 -2.90 8.50 -10.73
N ALA A 177 -2.23 7.35 -10.86
CA ALA A 177 -1.63 6.93 -12.12
C ALA A 177 -2.69 6.64 -13.19
N LEU A 178 -3.74 5.89 -12.82
CA LEU A 178 -4.85 5.52 -13.68
C LEU A 178 -5.68 6.74 -14.07
N ALA A 179 -6.01 7.63 -13.13
CA ALA A 179 -6.74 8.87 -13.41
C ALA A 179 -6.01 9.74 -14.46
N ALA A 180 -4.69 9.84 -14.34
CA ALA A 180 -3.83 10.55 -15.28
C ALA A 180 -3.68 9.87 -16.65
N GLY A 181 -4.16 8.62 -16.82
CA GLY A 181 -4.10 7.89 -18.10
C GLY A 181 -2.88 7.00 -18.28
N ASN A 182 -2.16 6.69 -17.20
CA ASN A 182 -1.04 5.73 -17.21
C ASN A 182 -1.56 4.29 -17.07
N ALA A 183 -0.74 3.32 -17.46
CA ALA A 183 -0.88 1.93 -17.00
C ALA A 183 0.11 1.68 -15.86
N MET A 184 -0.26 0.85 -14.90
CA MET A 184 0.56 0.52 -13.74
C MET A 184 0.86 -0.98 -13.67
N ILE A 185 2.13 -1.30 -13.40
CA ILE A 185 2.56 -2.61 -12.93
C ILE A 185 2.90 -2.48 -11.45
N PHE A 186 2.14 -3.16 -10.60
CA PHE A 186 2.30 -3.09 -9.15
C PHE A 186 2.95 -4.37 -8.61
N LYS A 187 3.98 -4.21 -7.77
CA LYS A 187 4.57 -5.29 -6.98
C LYS A 187 4.20 -5.08 -5.51
N PRO A 188 3.34 -5.92 -4.89
CA PRO A 188 3.16 -5.90 -3.45
C PRO A 188 4.43 -6.39 -2.74
N SER A 189 4.44 -6.25 -1.42
CA SER A 189 5.46 -6.89 -0.59
C SER A 189 5.26 -8.40 -0.61
N GLU A 190 6.36 -9.17 -0.67
CA GLU A 190 6.34 -10.62 -0.52
C GLU A 190 5.82 -11.10 0.85
N VAL A 191 5.74 -10.18 1.82
CA VAL A 191 5.20 -10.44 3.17
C VAL A 191 3.67 -10.33 3.20
N THR A 192 3.06 -9.60 2.25
CA THR A 192 1.60 -9.36 2.22
C THR A 192 1.10 -9.25 0.78
N PRO A 193 1.10 -10.36 0.02
CA PRO A 193 0.99 -10.32 -1.43
C PRO A 193 -0.45 -10.35 -1.96
N LEU A 194 -1.46 -10.64 -1.13
CA LEU A 194 -2.74 -11.17 -1.60
C LEU A 194 -3.72 -10.11 -2.08
N THR A 195 -3.89 -9.02 -1.33
CA THR A 195 -4.98 -8.08 -1.60
C THR A 195 -4.78 -7.19 -2.82
N ALA A 196 -3.53 -7.01 -3.26
CA ALA A 196 -3.24 -6.36 -4.54
C ALA A 196 -3.83 -7.13 -5.73
N LEU A 197 -3.89 -8.47 -5.67
CA LEU A 197 -4.51 -9.30 -6.70
C LEU A 197 -6.02 -9.04 -6.78
N LYS A 198 -6.69 -8.92 -5.62
CA LYS A 198 -8.12 -8.60 -5.56
C LYS A 198 -8.43 -7.20 -6.10
N LEU A 199 -7.54 -6.22 -5.85
CA LEU A 199 -7.68 -4.90 -6.49
C LEU A 199 -7.63 -5.02 -8.03
N ALA A 200 -6.76 -5.88 -8.58
CA ALA A 200 -6.67 -6.08 -10.03
C ALA A 200 -7.95 -6.68 -10.62
N GLU A 201 -8.53 -7.70 -9.97
CA GLU A 201 -9.82 -8.27 -10.35
C GLU A 201 -10.93 -7.21 -10.33
N ILE A 202 -11.00 -6.42 -9.27
CA ILE A 202 -12.03 -5.38 -9.10
C ILE A 202 -11.92 -4.32 -10.19
N LEU A 203 -10.70 -3.90 -10.55
CA LEU A 203 -10.48 -2.96 -11.63
C LEU A 203 -10.90 -3.53 -12.99
N THR A 204 -10.58 -4.80 -13.27
CA THR A 204 -11.05 -5.48 -14.48
C THR A 204 -12.57 -5.58 -14.53
N GLU A 205 -13.21 -5.97 -13.42
CA GLU A 205 -14.67 -6.05 -13.29
C GLU A 205 -15.35 -4.68 -13.47
N ALA A 206 -14.69 -3.61 -13.02
CA ALA A 206 -15.15 -2.24 -13.23
C ALA A 206 -15.05 -1.76 -14.70
N GLY A 207 -14.39 -2.55 -15.57
CA GLY A 207 -14.22 -2.25 -16.99
C GLY A 207 -12.86 -1.61 -17.33
N LEU A 208 -11.87 -1.69 -16.44
CA LEU A 208 -10.51 -1.26 -16.77
C LEU A 208 -9.96 -2.13 -17.91
N PRO A 209 -9.41 -1.55 -19.00
CA PRO A 209 -8.91 -2.35 -20.11
C PRO A 209 -7.77 -3.29 -19.70
N ASP A 210 -7.71 -4.46 -20.33
CA ASP A 210 -6.65 -5.45 -20.11
C ASP A 210 -5.27 -4.81 -20.25
N GLY A 211 -4.40 -5.12 -19.27
CA GLY A 211 -3.03 -4.65 -19.21
C GLY A 211 -2.87 -3.28 -18.56
N VAL A 212 -3.93 -2.52 -18.31
CA VAL A 212 -3.80 -1.18 -17.69
C VAL A 212 -3.38 -1.26 -16.22
N PHE A 213 -3.82 -2.28 -15.48
CA PHE A 213 -3.31 -2.59 -14.15
C PHE A 213 -2.86 -4.06 -14.12
N ASN A 214 -1.60 -4.28 -13.76
CA ASN A 214 -1.03 -5.62 -13.62
C ASN A 214 -0.40 -5.75 -12.23
N VAL A 215 -0.43 -6.95 -11.67
CA VAL A 215 0.22 -7.30 -10.41
C VAL A 215 1.26 -8.38 -10.65
N VAL A 216 2.50 -8.10 -10.27
CA VAL A 216 3.62 -9.05 -10.33
C VAL A 216 4.06 -9.41 -8.92
N GLN A 217 4.36 -10.68 -8.70
CA GLN A 217 4.66 -11.26 -7.39
C GLN A 217 6.13 -11.67 -7.29
N GLY A 218 6.70 -11.63 -6.10
CA GLY A 218 8.07 -12.07 -5.86
C GLY A 218 8.81 -11.20 -4.87
N ASN A 219 10.07 -11.52 -4.63
CA ASN A 219 10.94 -10.85 -3.66
C ASN A 219 11.53 -9.52 -4.22
N TYR A 220 12.67 -9.08 -3.68
CA TYR A 220 13.37 -7.88 -4.13
C TYR A 220 13.87 -7.92 -5.58
N GLU A 221 14.10 -9.09 -6.17
CA GLU A 221 14.60 -9.28 -7.54
C GLU A 221 13.58 -8.76 -8.56
N VAL A 222 12.29 -9.06 -8.33
CA VAL A 222 11.18 -8.53 -9.16
C VAL A 222 11.10 -7.00 -9.04
N GLY A 223 11.28 -6.45 -7.84
CA GLY A 223 11.34 -4.99 -7.66
C GLY A 223 12.52 -4.34 -8.37
N GLN A 224 13.68 -5.02 -8.39
CA GLN A 224 14.86 -4.57 -9.11
C GLN A 224 14.65 -4.63 -10.63
N ALA A 225 14.06 -5.71 -11.14
CA ALA A 225 13.72 -5.86 -12.55
C ALA A 225 12.79 -4.73 -13.02
N LEU A 226 11.72 -4.43 -12.27
CA LEU A 226 10.83 -3.29 -12.58
C LEU A 226 11.57 -1.95 -12.58
N THR A 227 12.45 -1.71 -11.60
CA THR A 227 13.17 -0.44 -11.51
C THR A 227 14.18 -0.27 -12.66
N ASN A 228 14.79 -1.35 -13.10
CA ASN A 228 15.79 -1.34 -14.18
C ASN A 228 15.18 -1.40 -15.58
N HIS A 229 13.91 -1.83 -15.73
CA HIS A 229 13.30 -2.05 -17.04
C HIS A 229 13.33 -0.76 -17.88
N PRO A 230 13.80 -0.81 -19.15
CA PRO A 230 13.96 0.38 -19.99
C PRO A 230 12.62 1.02 -20.38
N ASP A 231 11.60 0.21 -20.60
CA ASP A 231 10.28 0.69 -21.06
C ASP A 231 9.30 1.08 -19.93
N ILE A 232 9.78 1.18 -18.69
CA ILE A 232 9.02 1.77 -17.57
C ILE A 232 9.43 3.24 -17.44
N ALA A 233 8.47 4.15 -17.55
CA ALA A 233 8.72 5.59 -17.59
C ALA A 233 8.89 6.21 -16.19
N LYS A 234 8.33 5.59 -15.15
CA LYS A 234 8.35 6.10 -13.77
C LYS A 234 8.25 4.98 -12.75
N VAL A 235 8.89 5.15 -11.59
CA VAL A 235 8.75 4.27 -10.42
C VAL A 235 8.18 5.05 -9.22
N SER A 236 7.23 4.45 -8.51
CA SER A 236 6.75 4.91 -7.20
C SER A 236 7.00 3.82 -6.17
N PHE A 237 7.84 4.10 -5.17
CA PHE A 237 8.24 3.15 -4.15
C PHE A 237 7.79 3.63 -2.76
N THR A 238 7.25 2.70 -1.97
CA THR A 238 7.05 2.90 -0.53
C THR A 238 7.83 1.83 0.23
N GLY A 239 8.63 2.22 1.23
CA GLY A 239 9.35 1.26 2.06
C GLY A 239 10.56 1.81 2.80
N GLY A 240 11.54 0.95 3.09
CA GLY A 240 12.72 1.34 3.87
C GLY A 240 13.68 2.27 3.12
N VAL A 241 14.29 3.21 3.85
CA VAL A 241 15.31 4.14 3.30
C VAL A 241 16.46 3.43 2.56
N PRO A 242 17.04 2.31 3.07
CA PRO A 242 18.09 1.60 2.33
C PRO A 242 17.65 1.10 0.96
N THR A 243 16.42 0.60 0.85
CA THR A 243 15.85 0.14 -0.44
C THR A 243 15.49 1.32 -1.33
N GLY A 244 14.94 2.40 -0.79
CA GLY A 244 14.65 3.62 -1.56
C GLY A 244 15.90 4.21 -2.23
N LYS A 245 17.05 4.17 -1.56
CA LYS A 245 18.35 4.55 -2.17
C LYS A 245 18.72 3.66 -3.35
N LYS A 246 18.50 2.34 -3.24
CA LYS A 246 18.74 1.39 -4.35
C LYS A 246 17.81 1.68 -5.52
N VAL A 247 16.52 1.92 -5.26
CA VAL A 247 15.54 2.27 -6.31
C VAL A 247 15.96 3.54 -7.05
N MET A 248 16.32 4.60 -6.33
CA MET A 248 16.79 5.85 -6.93
C MET A 248 18.07 5.66 -7.75
N SER A 249 19.02 4.88 -7.25
CA SER A 249 20.26 4.55 -7.97
C SER A 249 19.98 3.78 -9.26
N SER A 250 19.14 2.75 -9.20
CA SER A 250 18.75 1.94 -10.36
C SER A 250 18.01 2.76 -11.42
N ALA A 251 17.11 3.65 -11.01
CA ALA A 251 16.42 4.56 -11.93
C ALA A 251 17.40 5.49 -12.65
N ALA A 252 18.36 6.05 -11.93
CA ALA A 252 19.38 6.93 -12.49
C ALA A 252 20.31 6.18 -13.47
N SER A 253 20.71 4.96 -13.16
CA SER A 253 21.63 4.17 -14.01
C SER A 253 20.96 3.49 -15.20
N SER A 254 19.62 3.33 -15.18
CA SER A 254 18.88 2.64 -16.24
C SER A 254 18.40 3.60 -17.34
N SER A 255 17.38 4.40 -17.05
CA SER A 255 16.70 5.23 -18.06
C SER A 255 16.45 6.67 -17.62
N LEU A 256 17.04 7.10 -16.49
CA LEU A 256 16.76 8.40 -15.87
C LEU A 256 15.26 8.64 -15.60
N LYS A 257 14.52 7.54 -15.38
CA LYS A 257 13.10 7.57 -15.08
C LYS A 257 12.82 8.29 -13.76
N ASP A 258 11.70 9.00 -13.70
CA ASP A 258 11.28 9.70 -12.49
C ASP A 258 10.99 8.73 -11.34
N VAL A 259 11.37 9.13 -10.13
CA VAL A 259 11.15 8.32 -8.91
C VAL A 259 10.38 9.13 -7.87
N THR A 260 9.34 8.52 -7.30
CA THR A 260 8.70 9.01 -6.07
C THR A 260 8.98 8.03 -4.95
N LEU A 261 9.47 8.52 -3.81
CA LEU A 261 9.86 7.71 -2.66
C LEU A 261 9.07 8.14 -1.42
N GLU A 262 8.28 7.22 -0.87
CA GLU A 262 7.67 7.35 0.45
C GLU A 262 8.42 6.44 1.43
N LEU A 263 9.10 7.03 2.42
CA LEU A 263 10.05 6.31 3.27
C LEU A 263 9.66 6.38 4.76
N GLY A 264 10.40 5.68 5.60
CA GLY A 264 10.18 5.69 7.05
C GLY A 264 10.50 7.05 7.70
N GLY A 265 9.81 7.35 8.80
CA GLY A 265 10.00 8.57 9.60
C GLY A 265 10.36 8.30 11.06
N LYS A 266 10.67 9.39 11.77
CA LYS A 266 10.79 9.42 13.25
C LYS A 266 10.06 10.66 13.78
N SER A 267 8.78 10.75 13.45
CA SER A 267 7.98 11.97 13.61
C SER A 267 7.88 12.40 15.08
N PRO A 268 8.07 13.70 15.37
CA PRO A 268 7.82 14.26 16.70
C PRO A 268 6.32 14.54 16.90
N LEU A 269 5.79 14.18 18.05
CA LEU A 269 4.52 14.68 18.58
C LEU A 269 4.86 15.68 19.71
N ILE A 270 4.51 16.95 19.53
CA ILE A 270 4.89 18.03 20.46
C ILE A 270 3.65 18.48 21.24
N ILE A 271 3.69 18.33 22.56
CA ILE A 271 2.63 18.74 23.49
C ILE A 271 3.06 20.08 24.09
N PHE A 272 2.17 21.08 24.03
CA PHE A 272 2.40 22.39 24.64
C PHE A 272 1.87 22.43 26.09
N ASP A 273 2.25 23.45 26.85
CA ASP A 273 1.95 23.56 28.28
C ASP A 273 0.47 23.86 28.59
N ASP A 274 -0.27 24.33 27.61
CA ASP A 274 -1.71 24.57 27.63
C ASP A 274 -2.55 23.38 27.10
N ALA A 275 -1.90 22.29 26.69
CA ALA A 275 -2.57 21.12 26.15
C ALA A 275 -3.39 20.37 27.22
N ASP A 276 -4.57 19.90 26.82
CA ASP A 276 -5.34 18.94 27.61
C ASP A 276 -4.59 17.59 27.67
N ILE A 277 -4.24 17.16 28.89
CA ILE A 277 -3.38 15.99 29.11
C ILE A 277 -4.04 14.71 28.61
N ASP A 278 -5.35 14.57 28.82
CA ASP A 278 -6.07 13.36 28.43
C ASP A 278 -6.15 13.24 26.90
N THR A 279 -6.52 14.31 26.22
CA THR A 279 -6.53 14.37 24.76
C THR A 279 -5.12 14.12 24.19
N ALA A 280 -4.10 14.76 24.77
CA ALA A 280 -2.71 14.55 24.35
C ALA A 280 -2.28 13.08 24.51
N ALA A 281 -2.69 12.43 25.60
CA ALA A 281 -2.39 11.02 25.85
C ALA A 281 -3.13 10.10 24.86
N ASP A 282 -4.40 10.38 24.54
CA ASP A 282 -5.15 9.62 23.53
C ASP A 282 -4.51 9.74 22.13
N ILE A 283 -4.10 10.94 21.73
CA ILE A 283 -3.38 11.18 20.47
C ILE A 283 -2.05 10.43 20.47
N ALA A 284 -1.28 10.49 21.55
CA ALA A 284 0.01 9.81 21.65
C ALA A 284 -0.14 8.29 21.60
N MET A 285 -1.19 7.73 22.21
CA MET A 285 -1.51 6.30 22.12
C MET A 285 -1.82 5.89 20.69
N MET A 286 -2.71 6.61 20.01
CA MET A 286 -3.03 6.34 18.61
C MET A 286 -1.77 6.45 17.73
N ALA A 287 -1.00 7.53 17.87
CA ALA A 287 0.18 7.79 17.05
C ALA A 287 1.35 6.81 17.26
N ASN A 288 1.31 5.92 18.25
CA ASN A 288 2.39 4.97 18.55
C ASN A 288 1.97 3.50 18.53
N PHE A 289 0.72 3.19 18.89
CA PHE A 289 0.24 1.80 19.01
C PHE A 289 -0.73 1.39 17.90
N TYR A 290 -1.31 2.33 17.16
CA TYR A 290 -2.15 2.02 16.00
C TYR A 290 -1.38 1.21 14.95
N SER A 291 -2.05 0.23 14.30
CA SER A 291 -1.42 -0.74 13.40
C SER A 291 -0.21 -1.46 14.00
N THR A 292 -0.24 -1.72 15.31
CA THR A 292 0.87 -2.33 16.07
C THR A 292 2.18 -1.52 15.95
N GLY A 293 2.06 -0.20 15.77
CA GLY A 293 3.20 0.69 15.60
C GLY A 293 3.88 0.62 14.23
N GLN A 294 3.29 -0.07 13.25
CA GLN A 294 3.87 -0.31 11.92
C GLN A 294 3.47 0.78 10.91
N VAL A 295 3.62 2.06 11.28
CA VAL A 295 3.24 3.20 10.42
C VAL A 295 4.44 4.12 10.20
N CYS A 296 4.69 4.50 8.94
CA CYS A 296 5.84 5.35 8.58
C CYS A 296 5.77 6.75 9.22
N THR A 297 4.57 7.26 9.47
CA THR A 297 4.30 8.59 10.05
C THR A 297 4.09 8.59 11.56
N ASN A 298 4.29 7.45 12.25
CA ASN A 298 4.06 7.35 13.69
C ASN A 298 4.78 8.45 14.49
N GLY A 299 4.08 8.97 15.50
CA GLY A 299 4.54 9.97 16.46
C GLY A 299 5.54 9.41 17.48
N THR A 300 6.56 8.69 16.97
CA THR A 300 7.52 7.87 17.73
C THR A 300 8.37 8.62 18.76
N ARG A 301 8.28 9.96 18.81
CA ARG A 301 8.95 10.81 19.79
C ARG A 301 7.93 11.79 20.34
N VAL A 302 7.47 11.55 21.56
CA VAL A 302 6.52 12.44 22.25
C VAL A 302 7.32 13.42 23.12
N PHE A 303 7.19 14.71 22.82
CA PHE A 303 7.80 15.79 23.58
C PHE A 303 6.74 16.42 24.46
N VAL A 304 6.99 16.43 25.77
CA VAL A 304 6.07 16.96 26.79
C VAL A 304 6.81 17.97 27.67
N PRO A 305 6.16 19.07 28.10
CA PRO A 305 6.78 20.00 29.04
C PRO A 305 7.11 19.28 30.35
N LYS A 306 8.28 19.57 30.93
CA LYS A 306 8.77 18.90 32.14
C LYS A 306 7.74 18.95 33.30
N ALA A 307 7.00 20.05 33.42
CA ALA A 307 5.96 20.22 34.44
C ALA A 307 4.76 19.26 34.27
N LEU A 308 4.52 18.75 33.07
CA LEU A 308 3.42 17.84 32.74
C LEU A 308 3.86 16.37 32.66
N GLN A 309 5.16 16.10 32.63
CA GLN A 309 5.73 14.77 32.36
C GLN A 309 5.08 13.64 33.19
N ALA A 310 5.12 13.74 34.52
CA ALA A 310 4.60 12.68 35.39
C ALA A 310 3.09 12.44 35.20
N LYS A 311 2.31 13.52 35.01
CA LYS A 311 0.87 13.41 34.74
C LYS A 311 0.60 12.74 33.40
N PHE A 312 1.38 13.11 32.39
CA PHE A 312 1.28 12.55 31.05
C PHE A 312 1.67 11.07 31.02
N GLU A 313 2.78 10.69 31.67
CA GLU A 313 3.21 9.29 31.80
C GLU A 313 2.12 8.44 32.48
N GLN A 314 1.51 8.94 33.55
CA GLN A 314 0.40 8.25 34.21
C GLN A 314 -0.81 8.11 33.29
N ALA A 315 -1.14 9.14 32.52
CA ALA A 315 -2.24 9.12 31.55
C ALA A 315 -2.00 8.09 30.43
N ILE A 316 -0.75 7.93 29.98
CA ILE A 316 -0.34 6.89 29.02
C ILE A 316 -0.46 5.49 29.65
N LEU A 317 0.11 5.27 30.84
CA LEU A 317 0.06 3.95 31.51
C LEU A 317 -1.38 3.46 31.73
N THR A 318 -2.30 4.36 32.09
CA THR A 318 -3.73 4.03 32.20
C THR A 318 -4.31 3.54 30.88
N ARG A 319 -3.90 4.12 29.74
CA ARG A 319 -4.40 3.77 28.40
C ARG A 319 -3.72 2.53 27.82
N VAL A 320 -2.44 2.28 28.12
CA VAL A 320 -1.73 1.06 27.72
C VAL A 320 -2.46 -0.19 28.24
N ASN A 321 -3.03 -0.15 29.45
CA ASN A 321 -3.85 -1.25 30.00
C ASN A 321 -5.14 -1.54 29.22
N ARG A 322 -5.52 -0.69 28.26
CA ARG A 322 -6.69 -0.88 27.37
C ARG A 322 -6.32 -1.56 26.05
N ILE A 323 -5.02 -1.76 25.78
CA ILE A 323 -4.55 -2.53 24.64
C ILE A 323 -4.96 -3.99 24.86
N LYS A 324 -5.67 -4.55 23.90
CA LYS A 324 -6.10 -5.95 23.87
C LYS A 324 -5.40 -6.62 22.71
N LEU A 325 -4.39 -7.43 23.06
CA LEU A 325 -3.67 -8.32 22.15
C LEU A 325 -4.40 -9.66 22.09
N GLY A 326 -4.54 -10.23 20.90
CA GLY A 326 -5.21 -11.52 20.72
C GLY A 326 -5.37 -11.88 19.26
N ASP A 327 -6.34 -12.75 18.98
CA ASP A 327 -6.74 -13.09 17.62
C ASP A 327 -7.21 -11.83 16.88
N PRO A 328 -6.53 -11.41 15.79
CA PRO A 328 -6.93 -10.23 15.02
C PRO A 328 -8.34 -10.30 14.45
N MET A 329 -8.94 -11.49 14.37
CA MET A 329 -10.33 -11.68 13.90
C MET A 329 -11.39 -11.40 14.96
N ASP A 330 -11.04 -11.34 16.24
CA ASP A 330 -11.97 -10.95 17.30
C ASP A 330 -12.19 -9.43 17.28
N GLU A 331 -13.44 -8.99 17.11
CA GLU A 331 -13.82 -7.57 17.07
C GLU A 331 -13.47 -6.81 18.37
N ASN A 332 -13.21 -7.53 19.47
CA ASN A 332 -12.78 -6.93 20.73
C ASN A 332 -11.27 -6.66 20.80
N ILE A 333 -10.48 -7.19 19.87
CA ILE A 333 -9.03 -6.99 19.77
C ILE A 333 -8.75 -5.69 19.01
N ASN A 334 -7.82 -4.91 19.53
CA ASN A 334 -7.46 -3.59 18.99
C ASN A 334 -5.97 -3.47 18.62
N MET A 335 -5.19 -4.55 18.79
CA MET A 335 -3.80 -4.62 18.40
C MET A 335 -3.44 -6.07 18.06
N GLY A 336 -3.03 -6.29 16.81
CA GLY A 336 -2.59 -7.61 16.32
C GLY A 336 -1.08 -7.82 16.47
N PRO A 337 -0.53 -8.94 15.98
CA PRO A 337 0.90 -9.18 15.96
C PRO A 337 1.66 -8.18 15.06
N LEU A 338 2.99 -8.24 15.14
CA LEU A 338 3.86 -7.68 14.11
C LEU A 338 3.81 -8.58 12.87
N VAL A 339 4.03 -8.00 11.69
CA VAL A 339 3.77 -8.66 10.39
C VAL A 339 4.60 -9.93 10.14
N SER A 340 5.73 -10.13 10.83
CA SER A 340 6.59 -11.29 10.61
C SER A 340 7.58 -11.51 11.75
N PHE A 341 8.08 -12.74 11.89
CA PHE A 341 9.12 -13.08 12.87
C PHE A 341 10.38 -12.21 12.73
N PRO A 342 10.96 -12.00 11.52
CA PRO A 342 12.12 -11.13 11.39
C PRO A 342 11.84 -9.66 11.78
N HIS A 343 10.61 -9.18 11.58
CA HIS A 343 10.23 -7.84 12.03
C HIS A 343 10.10 -7.78 13.56
N MET A 344 9.49 -8.79 14.17
CA MET A 344 9.39 -8.93 15.63
C MET A 344 10.77 -8.93 16.30
N GLU A 345 11.71 -9.74 15.81
CA GLU A 345 13.08 -9.80 16.35
C GLU A 345 13.79 -8.44 16.26
N ARG A 346 13.56 -7.71 15.16
CA ARG A 346 14.11 -6.36 15.00
C ARG A 346 13.55 -5.37 16.02
N VAL A 347 12.24 -5.41 16.27
CA VAL A 347 11.59 -4.55 17.27
C VAL A 347 12.08 -4.89 18.67
N LEU A 348 12.16 -6.18 19.01
CA LEU A 348 12.72 -6.64 20.30
C LEU A 348 14.18 -6.21 20.48
N GLY A 349 14.99 -6.27 19.42
CA GLY A 349 16.36 -5.77 19.43
C GLY A 349 16.46 -4.27 19.77
N TYR A 350 15.55 -3.44 19.24
CA TYR A 350 15.49 -2.02 19.60
C TYR A 350 15.03 -1.79 21.04
N ILE A 351 14.10 -2.60 21.55
CA ILE A 351 13.67 -2.55 22.96
C ILE A 351 14.86 -2.87 23.88
N GLU A 352 15.61 -3.94 23.58
CA GLU A 352 16.79 -4.33 24.34
C GLU A 352 17.90 -3.27 24.28
N GLN A 353 18.10 -2.64 23.12
CA GLN A 353 19.01 -1.50 23.01
C GLN A 353 18.53 -0.33 23.88
N GLY A 354 17.22 -0.03 23.85
CA GLY A 354 16.59 0.99 24.68
C GLY A 354 16.86 0.79 26.17
N LYS A 355 16.67 -0.43 26.69
CA LYS A 355 16.95 -0.77 28.09
C LYS A 355 18.40 -0.51 28.50
N ARG A 356 19.36 -0.65 27.59
CA ARG A 356 20.80 -0.43 27.86
C ARG A 356 21.19 1.05 27.88
N VAL A 357 20.54 1.88 27.07
CA VAL A 357 20.94 3.28 26.85
C VAL A 357 20.00 4.29 27.51
N ALA A 358 18.78 3.90 27.86
CA ALA A 358 17.80 4.77 28.47
C ALA A 358 18.29 5.19 29.88
N ARG A 359 18.43 6.50 30.07
CA ARG A 359 18.49 7.10 31.39
C ARG A 359 17.05 7.40 31.78
N VAL A 360 16.42 6.48 32.49
CA VAL A 360 15.16 6.77 33.18
C VAL A 360 15.54 7.68 34.34
N CYS A 361 15.31 8.98 34.19
CA CYS A 361 15.56 9.98 35.22
C CYS A 361 14.46 9.97 36.27
#